data_AF-A0A0K8QXG8-F1
#
_entry.id   AF-A0A0K8QXG8-F1
#
_cell.length_a   1.000
_cell.length_b   1.000
_cell.length_c   1.000
_cell.angle_alpha   90.00
_cell.angle_beta   90.00
_cell.angle_gamma   90.00
#
_symmetry.space_group_name_H-M   'P 1'
#
loop_
_entity.id
_entity.type
_entity.pdbx_description
1 polymer ?
#
loop_
_entity_poly.entity_id
_entity_poly.type
_entity_poly.pdbx_seq_one_letter_code
_entity_poly.pdbx_strand_id
1 'polypeptide(L)'
;MSIYTENFIHESQISAILEANKRVEAPRIREILAKAREMKGLNLEEVAALTGISDPELLAELFEEANYVKNTIYGKRLVLFAPLYISNLCANECLYCAFRATNKSIVRRSLTQHEIAHEVENLISQGHKRILLVAGESYPKEGFSYVLNAIKTVYSVKSEHGEIRRVNVNIAPLDVDEFKLLKNEKIGTYQIFQETYHRETYAKMHIGGKKKNYDYRITAPHRAMEAGIDDVGIGVLFGLFDYRFEMLALMQHIRELEKVYGVGPHTISVPRLEPATGSDIASHPPHAVSDIEFRKIVAILRLAIPYTGIIMSTRETAQMRRDTFALGVSQISAGSRTNPGGYTHETEEDEASQFSLGDHRSLDEVIRDVASMGYIPSFCTACYRLGRTGRDFMDLAKPGDIKLHCDPNALSTFREYLRNFATEQTREVGDKLIAETIAGMSGIARQRAEKLVNRVDEGRDDVYC
;
A
#
# COMPACT_ATOMS: atom_id res chain seq x y z
N MET A 1 19.38 -1.00 21.86
CA MET A 1 18.49 -1.45 22.95
C MET A 1 17.78 -2.69 22.44
N SER A 2 17.82 -3.84 23.11
CA SER A 2 17.06 -5.01 22.64
C SER A 2 15.57 -4.66 22.67
N ILE A 3 14.94 -4.58 21.50
CA ILE A 3 13.51 -4.31 21.37
C ILE A 3 12.77 -5.62 21.66
N TYR A 4 12.26 -5.76 22.88
CA TYR A 4 11.38 -6.88 23.22
C TYR A 4 9.97 -6.53 22.79
N THR A 5 9.36 -7.41 22.03
CA THR A 5 8.04 -7.23 21.38
C THR A 5 6.88 -7.19 22.36
N GLU A 6 7.04 -7.84 23.52
CA GLU A 6 6.14 -7.73 24.67
C GLU A 6 6.06 -6.30 25.22
N ASN A 7 7.01 -5.42 24.85
CA ASN A 7 7.04 -4.04 25.32
C ASN A 7 6.14 -3.10 24.52
N PHE A 8 5.59 -3.51 23.36
CA PHE A 8 4.77 -2.61 22.55
C PHE A 8 3.50 -3.22 21.95
N ILE A 9 3.32 -4.55 21.94
CA ILE A 9 2.01 -5.15 21.67
C ILE A 9 1.46 -5.75 22.96
N HIS A 10 0.40 -5.15 23.49
CA HIS A 10 -0.22 -5.52 24.76
C HIS A 10 -1.61 -6.13 24.55
N GLU A 11 -1.66 -7.44 24.29
CA GLU A 11 -2.91 -8.15 23.93
C GLU A 11 -4.00 -8.06 25.03
N SER A 12 -3.60 -8.09 26.30
CA SER A 12 -4.53 -7.93 27.44
C SER A 12 -5.12 -6.52 27.51
N GLN A 13 -4.33 -5.48 27.23
CA GLN A 13 -4.81 -4.11 27.15
C GLN A 13 -5.78 -3.94 25.97
N ILE A 14 -5.45 -4.49 24.81
CA ILE A 14 -6.32 -4.46 23.63
C ILE A 14 -7.66 -5.11 23.97
N SER A 15 -7.63 -6.30 24.56
CA SER A 15 -8.85 -7.04 24.96
C SER A 15 -9.70 -6.23 25.94
N ALA A 16 -9.07 -5.61 26.95
CA ALA A 16 -9.77 -4.76 27.92
C ALA A 16 -10.40 -3.51 27.28
N ILE A 17 -9.69 -2.86 26.35
CA ILE A 17 -10.21 -1.69 25.64
C ILE A 17 -11.39 -2.06 24.74
N LEU A 18 -11.29 -3.18 24.02
CA LEU A 18 -12.39 -3.68 23.19
C LEU A 18 -13.62 -4.01 24.03
N GLU A 19 -13.43 -4.66 25.19
CA GLU A 19 -14.52 -4.97 26.12
C GLU A 19 -15.21 -3.69 26.63
N ALA A 20 -14.41 -2.72 27.09
CA ALA A 20 -14.92 -1.46 27.63
C ALA A 20 -15.66 -0.61 26.58
N ASN A 21 -15.36 -0.78 25.29
CA ASN A 21 -15.94 0.00 24.19
C ASN A 21 -16.90 -0.82 23.31
N LYS A 22 -17.43 -1.95 23.80
CA LYS A 22 -18.40 -2.78 23.05
C LYS A 22 -19.68 -2.03 22.69
N ARG A 23 -20.11 -1.10 23.53
CA ARG A 23 -21.29 -0.27 23.34
C ARG A 23 -20.95 1.16 23.72
N VAL A 24 -20.96 2.04 22.74
CA VAL A 24 -20.67 3.45 22.91
C VAL A 24 -21.85 4.24 22.38
N GLU A 25 -22.38 5.13 23.22
CA GLU A 25 -23.55 5.94 22.88
C GLU A 25 -23.25 6.89 21.72
N ALA A 26 -24.26 7.15 20.88
CA ALA A 26 -24.13 7.98 19.68
C ALA A 26 -23.47 9.36 19.93
N PRO A 27 -23.77 10.11 21.02
CA PRO A 27 -23.09 11.38 21.29
C PRO A 27 -21.57 11.24 21.40
N ARG A 28 -21.08 10.17 22.04
CA ARG A 28 -19.64 9.92 22.19
C ARG A 28 -19.00 9.58 20.85
N ILE A 29 -19.67 8.80 20.00
CA ILE A 29 -19.19 8.54 18.64
C ILE A 29 -19.03 9.84 17.85
N ARG A 30 -20.01 10.74 17.92
CA ARG A 30 -19.97 12.04 17.24
C ARG A 30 -18.85 12.95 17.74
N GLU A 31 -18.57 12.94 19.05
CA GLU A 31 -17.38 13.63 19.59
C GLU A 31 -16.07 13.09 19.00
N ILE A 32 -15.95 11.77 18.87
CA ILE A 32 -14.76 11.13 18.29
C ILE A 32 -14.60 11.52 16.81
N LEU A 33 -15.71 11.50 16.06
CA LEU A 33 -15.73 11.91 14.65
C LEU A 33 -15.35 13.39 14.48
N ALA A 34 -15.90 14.28 15.31
CA ALA A 34 -15.55 15.70 15.32
C ALA A 34 -14.06 15.92 15.64
N LYS A 35 -13.50 15.18 16.61
CA LYS A 35 -12.06 15.20 16.91
C LYS A 35 -11.23 14.72 15.73
N ALA A 36 -11.63 13.63 15.07
CA ALA A 36 -10.91 13.07 13.93
C ALA A 36 -10.76 14.08 12.78
N ARG A 37 -11.76 14.96 12.61
CA ARG A 37 -11.77 16.05 11.63
C ARG A 37 -10.63 17.06 11.80
N GLU A 38 -10.06 17.16 13.00
CA GLU A 38 -8.86 17.98 13.27
C GLU A 38 -7.57 17.37 12.73
N MET A 39 -7.59 16.11 12.25
CA MET A 39 -6.46 15.43 11.63
C MET A 39 -5.23 15.31 12.56
N LYS A 40 -5.47 15.14 13.86
CA LYS A 40 -4.45 14.91 14.90
C LYS A 40 -4.34 13.45 15.36
N GLY A 41 -5.08 12.56 14.70
CA GLY A 41 -5.13 11.14 15.01
C GLY A 41 -6.03 10.77 16.19
N LEU A 42 -6.25 9.47 16.36
CA LEU A 42 -7.13 8.91 17.39
C LEU A 42 -6.38 7.98 18.36
N ASN A 43 -6.87 7.93 19.60
CA ASN A 43 -6.34 7.03 20.62
C ASN A 43 -6.92 5.59 20.46
N LEU A 44 -6.49 4.63 21.30
CA LEU A 44 -6.93 3.23 21.16
C LEU A 44 -8.42 3.04 21.49
N GLU A 45 -8.92 3.72 22.53
CA GLU A 45 -10.33 3.66 22.95
C GLU A 45 -11.24 4.27 21.89
N GLU A 46 -10.81 5.37 21.30
CA GLU A 46 -11.53 6.05 20.22
C GLU A 46 -11.62 5.16 18.97
N VAL A 47 -10.52 4.52 18.58
CA VAL A 47 -10.54 3.52 17.49
C VAL A 47 -11.47 2.36 17.84
N ALA A 48 -11.37 1.80 19.04
CA ALA A 48 -12.23 0.70 19.49
C ALA A 48 -13.72 1.06 19.42
N ALA A 49 -14.09 2.24 19.91
CA ALA A 49 -15.45 2.77 19.85
C ALA A 49 -15.98 2.83 18.41
N LEU A 50 -15.18 3.36 17.47
CA LEU A 50 -15.58 3.43 16.06
C LEU A 50 -15.73 2.03 15.43
N THR A 51 -14.93 1.05 15.84
CA THR A 51 -15.09 -0.32 15.33
C THR A 51 -16.41 -0.96 15.75
N GLY A 52 -17.02 -0.51 16.86
CA GLY A 52 -18.30 -0.99 17.38
C GLY A 52 -19.54 -0.42 16.67
N ILE A 53 -19.38 0.58 15.79
CA ILE A 53 -20.51 1.20 15.10
C ILE A 53 -21.25 0.17 14.24
N SER A 54 -22.55 0.02 14.48
CA SER A 54 -23.46 -0.82 13.69
C SER A 54 -24.71 -0.06 13.22
N ASP A 55 -24.98 1.11 13.81
CA ASP A 55 -26.06 1.99 13.41
C ASP A 55 -25.81 2.59 12.01
N PRO A 56 -26.78 2.52 11.07
CA PRO A 56 -26.61 3.02 9.71
C PRO A 56 -26.32 4.53 9.61
N GLU A 57 -26.90 5.36 10.48
CA GLU A 57 -26.68 6.81 10.45
C GLU A 57 -25.25 7.13 10.89
N LEU A 58 -24.79 6.53 12.00
CA LEU A 58 -23.41 6.68 12.46
C LEU A 58 -22.38 6.10 11.48
N LEU A 59 -22.72 5.05 10.73
CA LEU A 59 -21.85 4.54 9.66
C LEU A 59 -21.73 5.55 8.51
N ALA A 60 -22.83 6.20 8.13
CA ALA A 60 -22.81 7.25 7.12
C ALA A 60 -21.94 8.43 7.58
N GLU A 61 -22.11 8.88 8.83
CA GLU A 61 -21.28 9.94 9.44
C GLU A 61 -19.79 9.55 9.46
N LEU A 62 -19.46 8.30 9.83
CA LEU A 62 -18.08 7.80 9.80
C LEU A 62 -17.46 7.90 8.39
N PHE A 63 -18.22 7.49 7.37
CA PHE A 63 -17.74 7.52 5.98
C PHE A 63 -17.62 8.94 5.43
N GLU A 64 -18.52 9.84 5.82
CA GLU A 64 -18.45 11.25 5.45
C GLU A 64 -17.19 11.91 6.03
N GLU A 65 -16.91 11.70 7.31
CA GLU A 65 -15.73 12.28 7.96
C GLU A 65 -14.43 11.69 7.40
N ALA A 66 -14.41 10.39 7.09
CA ALA A 66 -13.26 9.78 6.45
C ALA A 66 -12.99 10.39 5.06
N ASN A 67 -14.05 10.66 4.29
CA ASN A 67 -13.97 11.36 3.00
C ASN A 67 -13.50 12.81 3.15
N TYR A 68 -13.97 13.53 4.17
CA TYR A 68 -13.49 14.87 4.47
C TYR A 68 -11.98 14.88 4.76
N VAL A 69 -11.51 14.01 5.67
CA VAL A 69 -10.08 13.90 6.02
C VAL A 69 -9.24 13.49 4.81
N LYS A 70 -9.71 12.49 4.03
CA LYS A 70 -9.04 12.03 2.80
C LYS A 70 -8.88 13.16 1.79
N ASN A 71 -9.94 13.91 1.51
CA ASN A 71 -9.89 15.02 0.55
C ASN A 71 -9.05 16.20 1.07
N THR A 72 -9.05 16.45 2.38
CA THR A 72 -8.27 17.56 2.96
C THR A 72 -6.76 17.32 2.84
N ILE A 73 -6.30 16.08 3.03
CA ILE A 73 -4.87 15.73 3.04
C ILE A 73 -4.38 15.27 1.66
N TYR A 74 -5.11 14.35 1.02
CA TYR A 74 -4.69 13.72 -0.23
C TYR A 74 -5.38 14.32 -1.45
N GLY A 75 -6.43 15.13 -1.27
CA GLY A 75 -7.25 15.60 -2.37
C GLY A 75 -7.88 14.45 -3.15
N LYS A 76 -8.07 14.68 -4.44
CA LYS A 76 -8.61 13.71 -5.39
C LYS A 76 -7.55 12.77 -5.98
N ARG A 77 -6.29 12.89 -5.57
CA ARG A 77 -5.21 12.03 -6.07
C ARG A 77 -5.35 10.58 -5.63
N LEU A 78 -4.99 9.68 -6.54
CA LEU A 78 -4.74 8.26 -6.27
C LEU A 78 -3.42 7.86 -6.94
N VAL A 79 -2.45 7.39 -6.16
CA VAL A 79 -1.15 6.97 -6.68
C VAL A 79 -1.21 5.54 -7.20
N LEU A 80 -0.72 5.29 -8.42
CA LEU A 80 -0.74 3.96 -9.02
C LEU A 80 0.64 3.29 -8.97
N PHE A 81 0.64 1.98 -8.80
CA PHE A 81 1.82 1.12 -8.91
C PHE A 81 1.43 -0.27 -9.44
N ALA A 82 2.42 -1.11 -9.74
CA ALA A 82 2.21 -2.53 -10.03
C ALA A 82 3.10 -3.40 -9.13
N PRO A 83 2.62 -4.56 -8.65
CA PRO A 83 3.49 -5.54 -8.03
C PRO A 83 4.30 -6.28 -9.10
N LEU A 84 5.59 -6.47 -8.89
CA LEU A 84 6.47 -7.29 -9.72
C LEU A 84 6.95 -8.48 -8.87
N TYR A 85 6.35 -9.64 -9.10
CA TYR A 85 6.77 -10.88 -8.45
C TYR A 85 8.02 -11.40 -9.18
N ILE A 86 9.17 -11.40 -8.51
CA ILE A 86 10.41 -11.92 -9.12
C ILE A 86 10.64 -13.40 -8.79
N SER A 87 10.06 -13.89 -7.68
CA SER A 87 10.20 -15.28 -7.25
C SER A 87 9.04 -15.73 -6.37
N ASN A 88 8.56 -16.95 -6.57
CA ASN A 88 7.63 -17.63 -5.68
C ASN A 88 8.28 -18.77 -4.87
N LEU A 89 9.61 -18.84 -4.86
CA LEU A 89 10.35 -19.75 -3.99
C LEU A 89 10.17 -19.31 -2.53
N CYS A 90 9.80 -20.24 -1.65
CA CYS A 90 9.65 -19.94 -0.23
C CYS A 90 9.91 -21.19 0.62
N ALA A 91 10.62 -21.01 1.73
CA ALA A 91 10.88 -22.08 2.70
C ALA A 91 9.86 -22.10 3.86
N ASN A 92 8.90 -21.19 3.89
CA ASN A 92 7.92 -21.11 4.97
C ASN A 92 6.67 -21.95 4.72
N GLU A 93 6.02 -22.31 5.82
CA GLU A 93 4.71 -22.96 5.82
C GLU A 93 3.65 -22.03 6.39
N CYS A 94 3.19 -21.10 5.55
CA CYS A 94 2.09 -20.18 5.87
C CYS A 94 0.78 -20.79 5.37
N LEU A 95 -0.13 -21.16 6.28
CA LEU A 95 -1.32 -21.94 5.92
C LEU A 95 -2.28 -21.24 4.95
N TYR A 96 -2.22 -19.91 4.88
CA TYR A 96 -3.06 -19.05 4.05
C TYR A 96 -2.45 -18.70 2.66
N CYS A 97 -1.24 -19.18 2.34
CA CYS A 97 -0.49 -18.70 1.17
C CYS A 97 -0.24 -19.81 0.16
N ALA A 98 -0.50 -19.57 -1.12
CA ALA A 98 -0.17 -20.50 -2.19
C ALA A 98 1.34 -20.82 -2.25
N PHE A 99 2.20 -19.86 -1.90
CA PHE A 99 3.66 -20.04 -2.00
C PHE A 99 4.27 -20.88 -0.88
N ARG A 100 3.51 -21.40 0.09
CA ARG A 100 4.04 -22.25 1.17
C ARG A 100 4.83 -23.45 0.63
N ALA A 101 5.96 -23.81 1.24
CA ALA A 101 6.98 -24.71 0.65
C ALA A 101 6.46 -26.11 0.26
N THR A 102 5.51 -26.64 1.02
CA THR A 102 4.90 -27.96 0.79
C THR A 102 3.84 -27.96 -0.31
N ASN A 103 3.34 -26.79 -0.75
CA ASN A 103 2.36 -26.72 -1.82
C ASN A 103 3.01 -27.13 -3.16
N LYS A 104 2.53 -28.25 -3.72
CA LYS A 104 2.97 -28.81 -5.01
C LYS A 104 1.96 -28.53 -6.13
N SER A 105 0.86 -27.86 -5.83
CA SER A 105 -0.17 -27.47 -6.81
C SER A 105 0.17 -26.18 -7.57
N ILE A 106 1.36 -25.62 -7.35
CA ILE A 106 1.85 -24.44 -8.07
C ILE A 106 3.24 -24.69 -8.66
N VAL A 107 3.52 -24.05 -9.80
CA VAL A 107 4.82 -24.10 -10.46
C VAL A 107 5.80 -23.18 -9.75
N ARG A 108 6.97 -23.70 -9.38
CA ARG A 108 8.04 -22.92 -8.72
C ARG A 108 8.90 -22.21 -9.76
N ARG A 109 9.02 -20.89 -9.64
CA ARG A 109 9.73 -20.03 -10.57
C ARG A 109 10.44 -18.89 -9.85
N SER A 110 11.65 -18.60 -10.31
CA SER A 110 12.41 -17.39 -10.01
C SER A 110 12.92 -16.84 -11.33
N LEU A 111 12.63 -15.57 -11.60
CA LEU A 111 13.00 -14.94 -12.86
C LEU A 111 14.50 -14.70 -12.93
N THR A 112 15.11 -14.92 -14.09
CA THR A 112 16.46 -14.46 -14.41
C THR A 112 16.49 -12.93 -14.52
N GLN A 113 17.68 -12.32 -14.47
CA GLN A 113 17.80 -10.86 -14.64
C GLN A 113 17.29 -10.39 -16.01
N HIS A 114 17.43 -11.21 -17.05
CA HIS A 114 16.88 -10.92 -18.37
C HIS A 114 15.35 -10.93 -18.36
N GLU A 115 14.72 -11.94 -17.74
CA GLU A 115 13.26 -11.98 -17.60
C GLU A 115 12.74 -10.82 -16.75
N ILE A 116 13.44 -10.44 -15.67
CA ILE A 116 13.09 -9.26 -14.86
C ILE A 116 13.12 -8.01 -15.71
N ALA A 117 14.17 -7.83 -16.53
CA ALA A 117 14.24 -6.68 -17.44
C ALA A 117 13.04 -6.65 -18.40
N HIS A 118 12.66 -7.80 -18.96
CA HIS A 118 11.54 -7.90 -19.89
C HIS A 118 10.17 -7.64 -19.23
N GLU A 119 9.94 -8.11 -18.00
CA GLU A 119 8.74 -7.73 -17.23
C GLU A 119 8.68 -6.22 -16.97
N VAL A 120 9.84 -5.60 -16.68
CA VAL A 120 9.93 -4.15 -16.45
C VAL A 120 9.68 -3.36 -17.74
N GLU A 121 10.17 -3.82 -18.88
CA GLU A 121 9.86 -3.25 -20.20
C GLU A 121 8.35 -3.24 -20.46
N ASN A 122 7.66 -4.34 -20.16
CA ASN A 122 6.20 -4.43 -20.29
C ASN A 122 5.46 -3.50 -19.32
N LEU A 123 5.90 -3.41 -18.07
CA LEU A 123 5.32 -2.45 -17.12
C LEU A 123 5.53 -1.00 -17.55
N ILE A 124 6.71 -0.67 -18.10
CA ILE A 124 7.02 0.65 -18.63
C ILE A 124 6.14 0.95 -19.86
N SER A 125 5.97 -0.02 -20.78
CA SER A 125 5.16 0.16 -21.99
C SER A 125 3.68 0.34 -21.69
N GLN A 126 3.19 -0.21 -20.57
CA GLN A 126 1.84 0.05 -20.07
C GLN A 126 1.72 1.45 -19.45
N GLY A 127 2.83 2.08 -19.06
CA GLY A 127 2.88 3.42 -18.49
C GLY A 127 3.22 3.49 -17.00
N HIS A 128 3.50 2.35 -16.34
CA HIS A 128 3.90 2.35 -14.93
C HIS A 128 5.22 3.09 -14.70
N LYS A 129 5.32 3.75 -13.55
CA LYS A 129 6.55 4.42 -13.05
C LYS A 129 6.93 3.99 -11.63
N ARG A 130 6.11 3.14 -11.00
CA ARG A 130 6.25 2.70 -9.60
C ARG A 130 6.01 1.20 -9.54
N ILE A 131 6.95 0.49 -8.96
CA ILE A 131 6.87 -0.96 -8.77
C ILE A 131 6.94 -1.31 -7.29
N LEU A 132 6.19 -2.32 -6.88
CA LEU A 132 6.40 -3.07 -5.65
C LEU A 132 7.04 -4.42 -6.00
N LEU A 133 8.35 -4.57 -5.75
CA LEU A 133 9.05 -5.82 -5.97
C LEU A 133 8.68 -6.82 -4.86
N VAL A 134 8.25 -8.03 -5.24
CA VAL A 134 7.78 -9.07 -4.31
C VAL A 134 8.56 -10.37 -4.53
N ALA A 135 8.99 -11.00 -3.44
CA ALA A 135 9.60 -12.32 -3.47
C ALA A 135 9.25 -13.15 -2.23
N GLY A 136 9.13 -14.47 -2.39
CA GLY A 136 9.04 -15.39 -1.26
C GLY A 136 10.35 -15.46 -0.45
N GLU A 137 10.29 -16.06 0.75
CA GLU A 137 11.47 -16.24 1.63
C GLU A 137 12.29 -17.48 1.24
N SER A 138 12.75 -17.48 -0.01
CA SER A 138 13.80 -18.36 -0.52
C SER A 138 14.27 -17.77 -1.85
N TYR A 139 15.58 -17.80 -2.08
CA TYR A 139 16.19 -17.21 -3.27
C TYR A 139 16.95 -18.28 -4.06
N PRO A 140 17.24 -18.01 -5.35
CA PRO A 140 18.22 -18.78 -6.12
C PRO A 140 19.61 -18.84 -5.44
N LYS A 141 20.57 -19.53 -6.07
CA LYS A 141 21.90 -19.81 -5.49
C LYS A 141 22.62 -18.55 -4.99
N GLU A 142 22.35 -17.40 -5.58
CA GLU A 142 22.93 -16.10 -5.26
C GLU A 142 22.42 -15.49 -3.94
N GLY A 143 21.41 -16.09 -3.30
CA GLY A 143 20.88 -15.63 -2.02
C GLY A 143 20.29 -14.23 -2.12
N PHE A 144 20.47 -13.40 -1.08
CA PHE A 144 19.92 -12.04 -1.04
C PHE A 144 20.45 -11.13 -2.17
N SER A 145 21.67 -11.39 -2.69
CA SER A 145 22.22 -10.67 -3.85
C SER A 145 21.33 -10.75 -5.09
N TYR A 146 20.51 -11.81 -5.22
CA TYR A 146 19.49 -11.92 -6.26
C TYR A 146 18.51 -10.74 -6.24
N VAL A 147 18.03 -10.36 -5.04
CA VAL A 147 17.08 -9.25 -4.85
C VAL A 147 17.76 -7.91 -5.14
N LEU A 148 19.00 -7.72 -4.68
CA LEU A 148 19.76 -6.49 -4.94
C LEU A 148 20.00 -6.31 -6.45
N ASN A 149 20.35 -7.38 -7.16
CA ASN A 149 20.51 -7.36 -8.61
C ASN A 149 19.19 -7.09 -9.33
N ALA A 150 18.08 -7.66 -8.86
CA ALA A 150 16.76 -7.38 -9.41
C ALA A 150 16.40 -5.89 -9.32
N ILE A 151 16.66 -5.24 -8.18
CA ILE A 151 16.42 -3.79 -8.01
C ILE A 151 17.27 -2.98 -9.00
N LYS A 152 18.56 -3.33 -9.17
CA LYS A 152 19.45 -2.70 -10.16
C LYS A 152 18.90 -2.84 -11.57
N THR A 153 18.47 -4.06 -11.93
CA THR A 153 17.87 -4.34 -13.23
C THR A 153 16.64 -3.45 -13.45
N VAL A 154 15.70 -3.39 -12.48
CA VAL A 154 14.49 -2.56 -12.58
C VAL A 154 14.83 -1.10 -12.86
N TYR A 155 15.81 -0.52 -12.17
CA TYR A 155 16.22 0.88 -12.40
C TYR A 155 17.03 1.08 -13.69
N SER A 156 17.65 0.03 -14.22
CA SER A 156 18.45 0.11 -15.46
C SER A 156 17.61 0.13 -16.73
N VAL A 157 16.41 -0.45 -16.70
CA VAL A 157 15.52 -0.51 -17.87
C VAL A 157 14.89 0.85 -18.11
N LYS A 158 15.03 1.33 -19.34
CA LYS A 158 14.47 2.60 -19.82
C LYS A 158 13.92 2.43 -21.23
N SER A 159 12.92 3.21 -21.56
CA SER A 159 12.38 3.42 -22.91
C SER A 159 12.41 4.92 -23.23
N GLU A 160 12.06 5.29 -24.46
CA GLU A 160 11.98 6.70 -24.88
C GLU A 160 11.10 7.54 -23.92
N HIS A 161 9.96 6.98 -23.49
CA HIS A 161 8.94 7.69 -22.72
C HIS A 161 8.73 7.15 -21.30
N GLY A 162 9.62 6.29 -20.78
CA GLY A 162 9.36 5.68 -19.49
C GLY A 162 10.53 4.96 -18.84
N GLU A 163 10.52 5.00 -17.52
CA GLU A 163 11.43 4.30 -16.61
C GLU A 163 10.70 4.07 -15.29
N ILE A 164 11.18 3.12 -14.48
CA ILE A 164 10.69 2.96 -13.12
C ILE A 164 11.40 3.96 -12.21
N ARG A 165 10.61 4.83 -11.58
CA ARG A 165 11.09 5.98 -10.80
C ARG A 165 11.14 5.73 -9.30
N ARG A 166 10.47 4.67 -8.82
CA ARG A 166 10.48 4.22 -7.43
C ARG A 166 10.21 2.73 -7.34
N VAL A 167 11.10 2.01 -6.68
CA VAL A 167 10.94 0.58 -6.36
C VAL A 167 10.70 0.44 -4.86
N ASN A 168 9.48 0.08 -4.47
CA ASN A 168 9.19 -0.43 -3.13
C ASN A 168 9.51 -1.93 -3.10
N VAL A 169 9.77 -2.48 -1.91
CA VAL A 169 10.17 -3.89 -1.76
C VAL A 169 9.35 -4.55 -0.67
N ASN A 170 8.68 -5.66 -1.00
CA ASN A 170 8.01 -6.54 -0.05
C ASN A 170 8.68 -7.92 -0.06
N ILE A 171 9.62 -8.09 0.85
CA ILE A 171 10.37 -9.33 1.08
C ILE A 171 10.37 -9.65 2.58
N ALA A 172 10.74 -10.88 2.92
CA ALA A 172 10.83 -11.32 4.30
C ALA A 172 11.78 -10.45 5.16
N PRO A 173 11.66 -10.50 6.50
CA PRO A 173 12.55 -9.78 7.40
C PRO A 173 14.02 -10.05 7.12
N LEU A 174 14.83 -8.99 7.21
CA LEU A 174 16.29 -9.03 7.06
C LEU A 174 16.97 -8.63 8.37
N ASP A 175 18.27 -8.88 8.46
CA ASP A 175 19.12 -8.29 9.49
C ASP A 175 19.51 -6.84 9.14
N VAL A 176 20.01 -6.08 10.12
CA VAL A 176 20.34 -4.65 9.94
C VAL A 176 21.36 -4.44 8.81
N ASP A 177 22.39 -5.29 8.72
CA ASP A 177 23.40 -5.15 7.67
C ASP A 177 22.86 -5.48 6.27
N GLU A 178 21.93 -6.42 6.15
CA GLU A 178 21.22 -6.69 4.90
C GLU A 178 20.28 -5.53 4.53
N PHE A 179 19.61 -4.90 5.52
CA PHE A 179 18.83 -3.69 5.26
C PHE A 179 19.71 -2.50 4.83
N LYS A 180 20.95 -2.38 5.32
CA LYS A 180 21.90 -1.36 4.80
C LYS A 180 22.23 -1.60 3.33
N LEU A 181 22.44 -2.87 2.94
CA LEU A 181 22.63 -3.22 1.54
C LEU A 181 21.38 -2.86 0.71
N LEU A 182 20.18 -3.13 1.23
CA LEU A 182 18.93 -2.77 0.56
C LEU A 182 18.75 -1.25 0.41
N LYS A 183 19.11 -0.46 1.44
CA LYS A 183 19.09 1.00 1.39
C LYS A 183 20.05 1.54 0.33
N ASN A 184 21.23 0.92 0.16
CA ASN A 184 22.22 1.32 -0.84
C ASN A 184 21.71 1.15 -2.28
N GLU A 185 20.77 0.22 -2.51
CA GLU A 185 20.07 0.07 -3.80
C GLU A 185 18.94 1.09 -4.00
N LYS A 186 18.83 2.08 -3.11
CA LYS A 186 17.91 3.21 -3.20
C LYS A 186 16.45 2.77 -3.36
N ILE A 187 16.01 1.83 -2.53
CA ILE A 187 14.58 1.50 -2.48
C ILE A 187 13.74 2.71 -2.02
N GLY A 188 12.46 2.72 -2.41
CA GLY A 188 11.47 3.67 -1.91
C GLY A 188 11.02 3.27 -0.51
N THR A 189 10.08 2.32 -0.42
CA THR A 189 9.54 1.83 0.86
C THR A 189 9.85 0.36 1.04
N TYR A 190 10.35 -0.03 2.23
CA TYR A 190 10.34 -1.42 2.67
C TYR A 190 8.97 -1.76 3.25
N GLN A 191 8.27 -2.72 2.65
CA GLN A 191 6.94 -3.14 3.08
C GLN A 191 7.01 -4.52 3.71
N ILE A 192 6.42 -4.67 4.89
CA ILE A 192 6.27 -5.96 5.56
C ILE A 192 4.92 -5.99 6.27
N PHE A 193 4.09 -6.95 5.94
CA PHE A 193 2.85 -7.15 6.69
C PHE A 193 3.21 -7.86 7.99
N GLN A 194 2.52 -7.57 9.09
CA GLN A 194 2.61 -8.42 10.27
C GLN A 194 1.79 -9.72 10.08
N GLU A 195 0.92 -9.75 9.05
CA GLU A 195 -0.18 -10.71 8.86
C GLU A 195 -1.22 -10.64 9.97
N THR A 196 -0.83 -11.02 11.19
CA THR A 196 -1.67 -11.01 12.38
C THR A 196 -0.81 -10.67 13.58
N TYR A 197 -1.27 -9.72 14.39
CA TYR A 197 -0.63 -9.33 15.64
C TYR A 197 -1.00 -10.27 16.79
N HIS A 198 -2.06 -11.08 16.66
CA HIS A 198 -2.43 -12.03 17.70
C HIS A 198 -1.44 -13.20 17.71
N ARG A 199 -0.62 -13.32 18.77
CA ARG A 199 0.49 -14.28 18.83
C ARG A 199 0.06 -15.73 18.64
N GLU A 200 -1.05 -16.13 19.25
CA GLU A 200 -1.55 -17.50 19.12
C GLU A 200 -1.99 -17.79 17.69
N THR A 201 -2.71 -16.87 17.05
CA THR A 201 -3.10 -17.01 15.63
C THR A 201 -1.85 -17.02 14.74
N TYR A 202 -0.87 -16.14 15.00
CA TYR A 202 0.37 -16.12 14.25
C TYR A 202 1.08 -17.48 14.30
N ALA A 203 1.21 -18.09 15.48
CA ALA A 203 1.84 -19.41 15.64
C ALA A 203 1.05 -20.52 14.91
N LYS A 204 -0.29 -20.45 14.90
CA LYS A 204 -1.16 -21.37 14.16
C LYS A 204 -1.01 -21.21 12.65
N MET A 205 -0.85 -19.99 12.15
CA MET A 205 -0.80 -19.70 10.71
C MET A 205 0.59 -19.90 10.10
N HIS A 206 1.65 -19.81 10.90
CA HIS A 206 3.04 -19.94 10.45
C HIS A 206 3.69 -21.15 11.13
N ILE A 207 3.62 -22.32 10.49
CA ILE A 207 3.98 -23.60 11.12
C ILE A 207 5.40 -24.09 10.81
N GLY A 208 6.08 -23.47 9.85
CA GLY A 208 7.39 -23.86 9.33
C GLY A 208 8.18 -22.69 8.74
N GLY A 209 9.51 -22.78 8.75
CA GLY A 209 10.43 -21.76 8.22
C GLY A 209 10.77 -20.63 9.20
N LYS A 210 11.50 -19.62 8.71
CA LYS A 210 11.95 -18.47 9.52
C LYS A 210 10.78 -17.59 9.97
N LYS A 211 9.72 -17.50 9.16
CA LYS A 211 8.52 -16.71 9.47
C LYS A 211 7.79 -17.18 10.73
N LYS A 212 8.03 -18.38 11.27
CA LYS A 212 7.50 -18.78 12.59
C LYS A 212 7.90 -17.82 13.72
N ASN A 213 9.05 -17.17 13.59
CA ASN A 213 9.53 -16.24 14.61
C ASN A 213 8.76 -14.93 14.55
N TYR A 214 7.71 -14.83 15.37
CA TYR A 214 6.88 -13.63 15.52
C TYR A 214 7.75 -12.41 15.83
N ASP A 215 8.68 -12.55 16.78
CA ASP A 215 9.41 -11.40 17.30
C ASP A 215 10.40 -10.84 16.29
N TYR A 216 11.07 -11.72 15.57
CA TYR A 216 11.94 -11.34 14.46
C TYR A 216 11.17 -10.61 13.35
N ARG A 217 9.93 -11.00 13.10
CA ARG A 217 9.09 -10.38 12.07
C ARG A 217 8.56 -9.02 12.47
N ILE A 218 7.93 -8.90 13.63
CA ILE A 218 7.31 -7.64 14.04
C ILE A 218 8.35 -6.53 14.27
N THR A 219 9.59 -6.90 14.62
CA THR A 219 10.71 -5.96 14.77
C THR A 219 11.44 -5.66 13.45
N ALA A 220 11.03 -6.22 12.31
CA ALA A 220 11.66 -5.95 11.02
C ALA A 220 11.62 -4.47 10.60
N PRO A 221 10.49 -3.73 10.78
CA PRO A 221 10.47 -2.28 10.52
C PRO A 221 11.49 -1.51 11.37
N HIS A 222 11.72 -1.94 12.62
CA HIS A 222 12.70 -1.31 13.51
C HIS A 222 14.13 -1.49 12.98
N ARG A 223 14.48 -2.73 12.58
CA ARG A 223 15.79 -3.00 11.96
C ARG A 223 15.97 -2.26 10.63
N ALA A 224 14.91 -2.12 9.84
CA ALA A 224 14.93 -1.34 8.60
C ALA A 224 15.21 0.15 8.87
N MET A 225 14.53 0.75 9.86
CA MET A 225 14.74 2.14 10.24
C MET A 225 16.11 2.36 10.91
N GLU A 226 16.61 1.41 11.70
CA GLU A 226 17.98 1.40 12.23
C GLU A 226 19.03 1.41 11.11
N ALA A 227 18.76 0.70 10.01
CA ALA A 227 19.60 0.71 8.82
C ALA A 227 19.46 1.98 7.94
N GLY A 228 18.63 2.94 8.34
CA GLY A 228 18.39 4.20 7.63
C GLY A 228 17.33 4.10 6.53
N ILE A 229 16.47 3.09 6.52
CA ILE A 229 15.28 3.05 5.65
C ILE A 229 14.14 3.80 6.34
N ASP A 230 13.96 5.07 5.98
CA ASP A 230 13.05 5.99 6.68
C ASP A 230 11.57 5.79 6.27
N ASP A 231 11.32 5.23 5.09
CA ASP A 231 10.00 4.88 4.59
C ASP A 231 9.76 3.38 4.79
N VAL A 232 8.99 3.03 5.82
CA VAL A 232 8.49 1.66 6.04
C VAL A 232 6.99 1.58 5.78
N GLY A 233 6.52 0.42 5.32
CA GLY A 233 5.11 0.12 5.16
C GLY A 233 4.75 -1.13 5.97
N ILE A 234 3.68 -1.05 6.75
CA ILE A 234 3.18 -2.19 7.53
C ILE A 234 1.82 -2.64 7.00
N GLY A 235 1.30 -3.77 7.48
CA GLY A 235 0.00 -4.25 7.03
C GLY A 235 -0.51 -5.43 7.84
N VAL A 236 -1.80 -5.69 7.72
CA VAL A 236 -2.52 -6.80 8.35
C VAL A 236 -3.21 -7.59 7.25
N LEU A 237 -3.15 -8.92 7.31
CA LEU A 237 -3.94 -9.80 6.46
C LEU A 237 -5.29 -10.04 7.14
N PHE A 238 -6.26 -9.20 6.82
CA PHE A 238 -7.59 -9.24 7.40
C PHE A 238 -8.31 -10.53 7.01
N GLY A 239 -8.84 -11.26 7.98
CA GLY A 239 -9.39 -12.61 7.78
C GLY A 239 -8.79 -13.68 8.71
N LEU A 240 -7.56 -13.45 9.19
CA LEU A 240 -6.87 -14.42 10.06
C LEU A 240 -7.32 -14.36 11.53
N PHE A 241 -7.66 -13.16 12.01
CA PHE A 241 -8.15 -12.91 13.37
C PHE A 241 -9.15 -11.74 13.37
N ASP A 242 -9.74 -11.45 14.53
CA ASP A 242 -10.67 -10.33 14.70
C ASP A 242 -10.05 -9.00 14.26
N TYR A 243 -10.63 -8.37 13.23
CA TYR A 243 -10.13 -7.13 12.65
C TYR A 243 -10.00 -6.01 13.68
N ARG A 244 -10.84 -6.01 14.73
CA ARG A 244 -10.84 -4.98 15.78
C ARG A 244 -9.59 -5.06 16.62
N PHE A 245 -9.21 -6.29 17.01
CA PHE A 245 -7.95 -6.55 17.69
C PHE A 245 -6.76 -6.13 16.81
N GLU A 246 -6.77 -6.56 15.54
CA GLU A 246 -5.68 -6.27 14.62
C GLU A 246 -5.49 -4.77 14.39
N MET A 247 -6.58 -3.99 14.32
CA MET A 247 -6.51 -2.53 14.21
C MET A 247 -5.90 -1.87 15.44
N LEU A 248 -6.26 -2.33 16.65
CA LEU A 248 -5.69 -1.77 17.88
C LEU A 248 -4.21 -2.14 18.04
N ALA A 249 -3.83 -3.36 17.70
CA ALA A 249 -2.43 -3.79 17.72
C ALA A 249 -1.60 -3.04 16.67
N LEU A 250 -2.15 -2.83 15.48
CA LEU A 250 -1.55 -2.00 14.44
C LEU A 250 -1.32 -0.56 14.95
N MET A 251 -2.30 0.03 15.64
CA MET A 251 -2.15 1.36 16.27
C MET A 251 -1.05 1.39 17.34
N GLN A 252 -0.90 0.33 18.14
CA GLN A 252 0.21 0.22 19.10
C GLN A 252 1.57 0.17 18.38
N HIS A 253 1.68 -0.61 17.30
CA HIS A 253 2.92 -0.69 16.51
C HIS A 253 3.28 0.66 15.87
N ILE A 254 2.30 1.38 15.32
CA ILE A 254 2.51 2.72 14.75
C ILE A 254 3.09 3.68 15.79
N ARG A 255 2.50 3.70 17.00
CA ARG A 255 2.98 4.57 18.08
C ARG A 255 4.37 4.22 18.54
N GLU A 256 4.73 2.93 18.53
CA GLU A 256 6.10 2.53 18.87
C GLU A 256 7.11 3.05 17.85
N LEU A 257 6.82 2.91 16.54
CA LEU A 257 7.68 3.46 15.49
C LEU A 257 7.81 4.99 15.61
N GLU A 258 6.70 5.70 15.84
CA GLU A 258 6.69 7.13 16.07
C GLU A 258 7.51 7.54 17.30
N LYS A 259 7.40 6.79 18.40
CA LYS A 259 8.12 7.05 19.64
C LYS A 259 9.62 6.81 19.51
N VAL A 260 10.03 5.74 18.83
CA VAL A 260 11.44 5.34 18.71
C VAL A 260 12.16 6.14 17.63
N TYR A 261 11.53 6.38 16.49
CA TYR A 261 12.18 6.97 15.30
C TYR A 261 11.67 8.37 14.95
N GLY A 262 10.67 8.89 15.67
CA GLY A 262 10.07 10.21 15.43
C GLY A 262 9.11 10.26 14.25
N VAL A 263 8.87 9.12 13.59
CA VAL A 263 7.96 8.99 12.44
C VAL A 263 7.36 7.59 12.38
N GLY A 264 6.08 7.50 12.04
CA GLY A 264 5.36 6.24 11.85
C GLY A 264 5.58 5.65 10.45
N PRO A 265 4.81 4.62 10.07
CA PRO A 265 4.92 4.05 8.74
C PRO A 265 4.43 5.04 7.67
N HIS A 266 5.14 5.04 6.53
CA HIS A 266 4.75 5.80 5.34
C HIS A 266 3.44 5.26 4.75
N THR A 267 3.23 3.94 4.81
CA THR A 267 2.03 3.29 4.28
C THR A 267 1.52 2.17 5.17
N ILE A 268 0.20 1.92 5.07
CA ILE A 268 -0.45 0.72 5.59
C ILE A 268 -1.16 0.02 4.44
N SER A 269 -0.90 -1.27 4.32
CA SER A 269 -1.63 -2.14 3.41
C SER A 269 -2.73 -2.87 4.16
N VAL A 270 -3.91 -2.95 3.53
CA VAL A 270 -5.11 -3.56 4.12
C VAL A 270 -5.61 -4.76 3.30
N PRO A 271 -4.76 -5.75 2.95
CA PRO A 271 -5.23 -6.91 2.19
C PRO A 271 -6.25 -7.73 2.99
N ARG A 272 -7.41 -8.03 2.38
CA ARG A 272 -8.24 -9.15 2.83
C ARG A 272 -7.65 -10.48 2.36
N LEU A 273 -7.91 -11.51 3.15
CA LEU A 273 -7.58 -12.87 2.77
C LEU A 273 -8.43 -13.25 1.56
N GLU A 274 -7.75 -13.64 0.48
CA GLU A 274 -8.38 -14.06 -0.78
C GLU A 274 -8.02 -15.52 -1.04
N PRO A 275 -8.86 -16.26 -1.78
CA PRO A 275 -8.57 -17.62 -2.18
C PRO A 275 -7.18 -17.78 -2.78
N ALA A 276 -6.53 -18.89 -2.43
CA ALA A 276 -5.19 -19.20 -2.88
C ALA A 276 -5.05 -20.70 -3.12
N THR A 277 -4.46 -21.09 -4.26
CA THR A 277 -4.28 -22.49 -4.65
C THR A 277 -3.59 -23.29 -3.55
N GLY A 278 -4.21 -24.39 -3.11
CA GLY A 278 -3.67 -25.26 -2.06
C GLY A 278 -3.83 -24.73 -0.63
N SER A 279 -4.71 -23.74 -0.41
CA SER A 279 -5.02 -23.21 0.93
C SER A 279 -6.52 -23.20 1.23
N ASP A 280 -6.94 -24.07 2.15
CA ASP A 280 -8.31 -24.09 2.67
C ASP A 280 -8.60 -22.85 3.54
N ILE A 281 -7.66 -22.45 4.41
CA ILE A 281 -7.80 -21.25 5.25
C ILE A 281 -8.00 -19.98 4.41
N ALA A 282 -7.34 -19.88 3.25
CA ALA A 282 -7.52 -18.75 2.34
C ALA A 282 -8.93 -18.71 1.72
N SER A 283 -9.49 -19.88 1.43
CA SER A 283 -10.83 -20.02 0.85
C SER A 283 -11.94 -19.91 1.89
N HIS A 284 -11.62 -20.23 3.15
CA HIS A 284 -12.52 -20.19 4.30
C HIS A 284 -11.86 -19.44 5.47
N PRO A 285 -11.75 -18.10 5.39
CA PRO A 285 -11.08 -17.32 6.43
C PRO A 285 -11.74 -17.53 7.80
N PRO A 286 -10.97 -17.81 8.87
CA PRO A 286 -11.53 -18.07 10.20
C PRO A 286 -12.25 -16.85 10.79
N HIS A 287 -11.86 -15.64 10.38
CA HIS A 287 -12.45 -14.38 10.79
C HIS A 287 -12.71 -13.50 9.55
N ALA A 288 -13.47 -14.03 8.59
CA ALA A 288 -13.81 -13.33 7.36
C ALA A 288 -14.33 -11.91 7.63
N VAL A 289 -13.84 -10.94 6.86
CA VAL A 289 -14.19 -9.53 6.99
C VAL A 289 -15.20 -9.18 5.89
N SER A 290 -16.41 -8.83 6.30
CA SER A 290 -17.46 -8.38 5.38
C SER A 290 -17.11 -7.07 4.70
N ASP A 291 -17.80 -6.76 3.60
CA ASP A 291 -17.61 -5.53 2.84
C ASP A 291 -17.85 -4.26 3.68
N ILE A 292 -18.84 -4.28 4.59
CA ILE A 292 -19.10 -3.14 5.47
C ILE A 292 -18.01 -2.99 6.54
N GLU A 293 -17.51 -4.09 7.10
CA GLU A 293 -16.39 -4.07 8.04
C GLU A 293 -15.12 -3.60 7.35
N PHE A 294 -14.88 -4.01 6.11
CA PHE A 294 -13.73 -3.56 5.33
C PHE A 294 -13.77 -2.06 5.05
N ARG A 295 -14.94 -1.54 4.65
CA ARG A 295 -15.15 -0.09 4.51
C ARG A 295 -14.91 0.65 5.82
N LYS A 296 -15.36 0.10 6.97
CA LYS A 296 -15.07 0.64 8.30
C LYS A 296 -13.57 0.64 8.61
N ILE A 297 -12.85 -0.44 8.33
CA ILE A 297 -11.39 -0.53 8.55
C ILE A 297 -10.69 0.61 7.81
N VAL A 298 -10.98 0.80 6.52
CA VAL A 298 -10.36 1.87 5.71
C VAL A 298 -10.70 3.25 6.27
N ALA A 299 -11.97 3.51 6.58
CA ALA A 299 -12.43 4.79 7.10
C ALA A 299 -11.80 5.11 8.46
N ILE A 300 -11.81 4.17 9.40
CA ILE A 300 -11.26 4.34 10.74
C ILE A 300 -9.74 4.54 10.68
N LEU A 301 -9.02 3.80 9.83
CA LEU A 301 -7.58 4.03 9.64
C LEU A 301 -7.31 5.44 9.11
N ARG A 302 -8.06 5.92 8.11
CA ARG A 302 -7.89 7.29 7.60
C ARG A 302 -8.12 8.34 8.69
N LEU A 303 -9.09 8.13 9.58
CA LEU A 303 -9.34 9.03 10.71
C LEU A 303 -8.26 8.95 11.80
N ALA A 304 -7.78 7.74 12.11
CA ALA A 304 -6.88 7.50 13.22
C ALA A 304 -5.42 7.91 12.94
N ILE A 305 -4.98 7.81 11.69
CA ILE A 305 -3.59 8.04 11.26
C ILE A 305 -3.57 8.81 9.92
N PRO A 306 -4.01 10.08 9.96
CA PRO A 306 -4.47 10.80 8.78
C PRO A 306 -3.41 11.08 7.71
N TYR A 307 -2.12 11.02 8.05
CA TYR A 307 -1.02 11.28 7.10
C TYR A 307 -0.36 10.02 6.54
N THR A 308 -0.69 8.84 7.06
CA THR A 308 -0.19 7.57 6.53
C THR A 308 -0.98 7.17 5.29
N GLY A 309 -0.26 6.78 4.24
CA GLY A 309 -0.89 6.32 3.00
C GLY A 309 -1.58 4.98 3.20
N ILE A 310 -2.80 4.81 2.70
CA ILE A 310 -3.48 3.50 2.66
C ILE A 310 -3.34 2.91 1.27
N ILE A 311 -2.86 1.67 1.20
CA ILE A 311 -2.66 0.89 -0.03
C ILE A 311 -3.82 -0.10 -0.21
N MET A 312 -4.46 -0.03 -1.37
CA MET A 312 -5.47 -1.00 -1.81
C MET A 312 -4.96 -1.81 -2.99
N SER A 313 -4.89 -3.13 -2.85
CA SER A 313 -4.45 -4.03 -3.91
C SER A 313 -5.61 -4.51 -4.79
N THR A 314 -5.29 -5.18 -5.89
CA THR A 314 -6.22 -5.89 -6.79
C THR A 314 -6.77 -7.20 -6.20
N ARG A 315 -6.59 -7.45 -4.90
CA ARG A 315 -7.39 -8.43 -4.14
C ARG A 315 -8.87 -8.07 -4.19
N GLU A 316 -9.16 -6.78 -4.08
CA GLU A 316 -10.52 -6.27 -4.05
C GLU A 316 -11.11 -6.12 -5.44
N THR A 317 -12.44 -6.29 -5.53
CA THR A 317 -13.20 -6.05 -6.76
C THR A 317 -13.16 -4.59 -7.17
N ALA A 318 -13.40 -4.33 -8.46
CA ALA A 318 -13.51 -2.96 -8.98
C ALA A 318 -14.52 -2.11 -8.18
N GLN A 319 -15.65 -2.68 -7.76
CA GLN A 319 -16.65 -1.97 -6.97
C GLN A 319 -16.15 -1.62 -5.57
N MET A 320 -15.58 -2.58 -4.83
CA MET A 320 -15.05 -2.31 -3.48
C MET A 320 -13.90 -1.30 -3.51
N ARG A 321 -13.07 -1.36 -4.55
CA ARG A 321 -12.03 -0.35 -4.79
C ARG A 321 -12.65 1.04 -4.95
N ARG A 322 -13.66 1.20 -5.80
CA ARG A 322 -14.38 2.49 -5.98
C ARG A 322 -14.95 3.01 -4.66
N ASP A 323 -15.60 2.14 -3.88
CA ASP A 323 -16.21 2.51 -2.61
C ASP A 323 -15.16 3.03 -1.61
N THR A 324 -13.95 2.45 -1.61
CA THR A 324 -12.90 2.79 -0.65
C THR A 324 -12.04 4.01 -1.05
N PHE A 325 -12.12 4.48 -2.30
CA PHE A 325 -11.43 5.70 -2.73
C PHE A 325 -11.91 6.95 -1.96
N ALA A 326 -13.20 7.00 -1.63
CA ALA A 326 -13.77 8.06 -0.80
C ALA A 326 -13.45 7.86 0.69
N LEU A 327 -13.10 6.66 1.14
CA LEU A 327 -12.96 6.35 2.56
C LEU A 327 -11.54 6.53 3.11
N GLY A 328 -10.53 6.56 2.25
CA GLY A 328 -9.17 6.74 2.75
C GLY A 328 -8.05 6.25 1.86
N VAL A 329 -8.33 5.42 0.86
CA VAL A 329 -7.31 4.88 -0.03
C VAL A 329 -6.56 6.00 -0.73
N SER A 330 -5.23 5.87 -0.77
CA SER A 330 -4.31 6.87 -1.34
C SER A 330 -3.41 6.29 -2.42
N GLN A 331 -3.16 4.98 -2.40
CA GLN A 331 -2.40 4.28 -3.42
C GLN A 331 -3.12 2.99 -3.79
N ILE A 332 -3.07 2.64 -5.09
CA ILE A 332 -3.72 1.45 -5.62
C ILE A 332 -2.78 0.71 -6.58
N SER A 333 -2.84 -0.62 -6.58
CA SER A 333 -2.24 -1.39 -7.67
C SER A 333 -3.20 -1.43 -8.88
N ALA A 334 -2.68 -1.49 -10.09
CA ALA A 334 -3.49 -1.58 -11.32
C ALA A 334 -2.79 -2.45 -12.36
N GLY A 335 -3.55 -3.09 -13.26
CA GLY A 335 -3.00 -4.02 -14.25
C GLY A 335 -2.18 -5.15 -13.64
N SER A 336 -2.49 -5.56 -12.40
CA SER A 336 -1.56 -6.32 -11.57
C SER A 336 -1.47 -7.80 -11.95
N ARG A 337 -0.28 -8.37 -11.81
CA ARG A 337 -0.01 -9.81 -11.89
C ARG A 337 0.58 -10.32 -10.58
N THR A 338 0.16 -11.51 -10.16
CA THR A 338 0.46 -12.09 -8.83
C THR A 338 1.38 -13.31 -8.88
N ASN A 339 1.96 -13.57 -10.05
CA ASN A 339 2.85 -14.67 -10.37
C ASN A 339 4.15 -14.14 -11.00
N PRO A 340 5.30 -14.82 -10.81
CA PRO A 340 6.53 -14.46 -11.51
C PRO A 340 6.42 -14.67 -13.03
N GLY A 341 6.67 -13.62 -13.81
CA GLY A 341 6.60 -13.66 -15.28
C GLY A 341 5.21 -13.34 -15.85
N GLY A 342 4.27 -12.86 -15.02
CA GLY A 342 2.89 -12.64 -15.42
C GLY A 342 2.65 -11.45 -16.37
N TYR A 343 3.61 -10.55 -16.56
CA TYR A 343 3.46 -9.40 -17.47
C TYR A 343 3.85 -9.72 -18.92
N THR A 344 4.59 -10.81 -19.14
CA THR A 344 5.12 -11.24 -20.45
C THR A 344 4.41 -12.47 -21.00
N HIS A 345 3.88 -13.34 -20.12
CA HIS A 345 3.18 -14.56 -20.50
C HIS A 345 1.68 -14.40 -20.22
N GLU A 346 0.90 -13.98 -21.23
CA GLU A 346 -0.55 -13.75 -21.11
C GLU A 346 -1.39 -15.04 -20.92
N THR A 347 -0.79 -16.23 -21.02
CA THR A 347 -1.53 -17.49 -21.22
C THR A 347 -1.55 -18.46 -20.02
N GLU A 348 -0.97 -18.14 -18.87
CA GLU A 348 -0.88 -19.05 -17.70
C GLU A 348 -1.22 -18.34 -16.37
N GLU A 349 -2.34 -17.60 -16.32
CA GLU A 349 -2.68 -16.72 -15.17
C GLU A 349 -2.79 -17.44 -13.80
N ASP A 350 -2.98 -18.77 -13.76
CA ASP A 350 -3.33 -19.49 -12.52
C ASP A 350 -2.26 -20.43 -11.94
N GLU A 351 -1.25 -20.88 -12.70
CA GLU A 351 -0.39 -21.98 -12.23
C GLU A 351 0.67 -21.56 -11.19
N ALA A 352 0.91 -20.26 -11.02
CA ALA A 352 1.97 -19.73 -10.15
C ALA A 352 1.57 -18.49 -9.34
N SER A 353 0.29 -18.15 -9.29
CA SER A 353 -0.23 -16.95 -8.60
C SER A 353 -0.25 -17.11 -7.08
N GLN A 354 0.02 -16.01 -6.35
CA GLN A 354 0.02 -16.01 -4.88
C GLN A 354 -1.40 -16.11 -4.28
N PHE A 355 -2.37 -15.47 -4.93
CA PHE A 355 -3.78 -15.37 -4.54
C PHE A 355 -4.62 -15.02 -5.77
N SER A 356 -5.94 -15.21 -5.71
CA SER A 356 -6.88 -14.83 -6.76
C SER A 356 -7.12 -13.32 -6.79
N LEU A 357 -7.07 -12.72 -7.99
CA LEU A 357 -7.37 -11.30 -8.19
C LEU A 357 -8.89 -11.05 -8.11
N GLY A 358 -9.28 -9.92 -7.53
CA GLY A 358 -10.64 -9.38 -7.61
C GLY A 358 -10.81 -8.35 -8.74
N ASP A 359 -9.71 -7.79 -9.25
CA ASP A 359 -9.72 -6.81 -10.34
C ASP A 359 -8.64 -7.10 -11.37
N HIS A 360 -9.08 -7.55 -12.55
CA HIS A 360 -8.25 -7.99 -13.67
C HIS A 360 -8.09 -6.91 -14.76
N ARG A 361 -8.66 -5.72 -14.55
CA ARG A 361 -8.64 -4.65 -15.57
C ARG A 361 -7.23 -4.17 -15.85
N SER A 362 -7.00 -3.79 -17.11
CA SER A 362 -5.75 -3.17 -17.54
C SER A 362 -5.50 -1.82 -16.83
N LEU A 363 -4.27 -1.33 -16.90
CA LEU A 363 -3.93 -0.02 -16.35
C LEU A 363 -4.77 1.10 -16.98
N ASP A 364 -4.96 1.08 -18.30
CA ASP A 364 -5.74 2.09 -19.04
C ASP A 364 -7.21 2.12 -18.59
N GLU A 365 -7.84 0.96 -18.42
CA GLU A 365 -9.22 0.85 -17.93
C GLU A 365 -9.37 1.36 -16.49
N VAL A 366 -8.42 1.02 -15.60
CA VAL A 366 -8.43 1.52 -14.22
C VAL A 366 -8.25 3.04 -14.19
N ILE A 367 -7.36 3.58 -15.03
CA ILE A 367 -7.14 5.02 -15.14
C ILE A 367 -8.38 5.74 -15.64
N ARG A 368 -9.06 5.20 -16.66
CA ARG A 368 -10.31 5.76 -17.18
C ARG A 368 -11.42 5.74 -16.12
N ASP A 369 -11.57 4.66 -15.37
CA ASP A 369 -12.56 4.54 -14.29
C ASP A 369 -12.29 5.56 -13.17
N VAL A 370 -11.04 5.63 -12.70
CA VAL A 370 -10.59 6.60 -11.68
C VAL A 370 -10.83 8.04 -12.14
N ALA A 371 -10.44 8.37 -13.37
CA ALA A 371 -10.60 9.71 -13.93
C ALA A 371 -12.09 10.08 -14.11
N SER A 372 -12.93 9.14 -14.55
CA SER A 372 -14.37 9.36 -14.73
C SER A 372 -15.09 9.66 -13.41
N MET A 373 -14.54 9.20 -12.28
CA MET A 373 -15.04 9.51 -10.93
C MET A 373 -14.52 10.84 -10.36
N GLY A 374 -13.72 11.60 -11.12
CA GLY A 374 -13.12 12.85 -10.67
C GLY A 374 -11.90 12.68 -9.76
N TYR A 375 -11.32 11.48 -9.70
CA TYR A 375 -10.04 11.24 -9.03
C TYR A 375 -8.90 11.41 -10.03
N ILE A 376 -7.75 11.91 -9.58
CA ILE A 376 -6.58 12.17 -10.42
C ILE A 376 -5.61 10.99 -10.31
N PRO A 377 -5.48 10.15 -11.35
CA PRO A 377 -4.43 9.13 -11.41
C PRO A 377 -3.05 9.78 -11.28
N SER A 378 -2.14 9.21 -10.51
CA SER A 378 -0.83 9.81 -10.26
C SER A 378 0.28 8.77 -10.28
N PHE A 379 1.34 9.06 -11.01
CA PHE A 379 2.57 8.28 -11.01
C PHE A 379 3.72 9.00 -10.28
N CYS A 380 3.40 10.07 -9.56
CA CYS A 380 4.35 10.91 -8.84
C CYS A 380 5.35 10.12 -7.97
N THR A 381 6.62 10.46 -8.13
CA THR A 381 7.75 9.99 -7.32
C THR A 381 8.61 11.15 -6.77
N ALA A 382 8.10 12.38 -6.88
CA ALA A 382 8.83 13.60 -6.55
C ALA A 382 9.36 13.65 -5.12
N CYS A 383 8.56 13.24 -4.13
CA CYS A 383 8.98 13.27 -2.72
C CYS A 383 10.25 12.44 -2.50
N TYR A 384 10.29 11.23 -3.06
CA TYR A 384 11.46 10.36 -2.98
C TYR A 384 12.70 10.99 -3.64
N ARG A 385 12.53 11.60 -4.82
CA ARG A 385 13.65 12.20 -5.58
C ARG A 385 14.16 13.52 -5.00
N LEU A 386 13.31 14.24 -4.29
CA LEU A 386 13.64 15.50 -3.62
C LEU A 386 14.09 15.29 -2.16
N GLY A 387 14.25 14.04 -1.71
CA GLY A 387 14.65 13.72 -0.34
C GLY A 387 13.56 13.96 0.72
N ARG A 388 12.31 14.20 0.31
CA ARG A 388 11.16 14.34 1.22
C ARG A 388 10.70 12.94 1.68
N THR A 389 11.46 12.32 2.57
CA THR A 389 11.20 10.99 3.14
C THR A 389 11.14 11.06 4.66
N GLY A 390 10.50 10.09 5.33
CA GLY A 390 10.41 10.07 6.79
C GLY A 390 9.84 11.38 7.38
N ARG A 391 10.60 12.03 8.27
CA ARG A 391 10.17 13.27 8.96
C ARG A 391 9.94 14.46 8.02
N ASP A 392 10.81 14.66 7.03
CA ASP A 392 10.69 15.77 6.07
C ASP A 392 9.39 15.69 5.26
N PHE A 393 8.91 14.47 4.96
CA PHE A 393 7.60 14.27 4.36
C PHE A 393 6.47 14.70 5.31
N MET A 394 6.56 14.29 6.58
CA MET A 394 5.51 14.58 7.57
C MET A 394 5.41 16.06 7.91
N ASP A 395 6.53 16.78 7.93
CA ASP A 395 6.56 18.23 8.19
C ASP A 395 5.86 19.04 7.10
N LEU A 396 5.84 18.54 5.86
CA LEU A 396 5.06 19.11 4.76
C LEU A 396 3.61 18.63 4.75
N ALA A 397 3.37 17.37 5.14
CA ALA A 397 2.04 16.77 5.11
C ALA A 397 1.12 17.33 6.19
N LYS A 398 1.61 17.50 7.43
CA LYS A 398 0.82 17.91 8.60
C LYS A 398 0.17 19.29 8.49
N PRO A 399 0.85 20.33 7.98
CA PRO A 399 0.22 21.64 7.75
C PRO A 399 -0.75 21.67 6.57
N GLY A 400 -0.81 20.60 5.77
CA GLY A 400 -1.57 20.55 4.52
C GLY A 400 -0.86 21.21 3.33
N ASP A 401 0.38 21.66 3.50
CA ASP A 401 1.18 22.32 2.45
C ASP A 401 1.59 21.36 1.33
N ILE A 402 1.63 20.05 1.62
CA ILE A 402 1.99 19.02 0.66
C ILE A 402 1.09 19.02 -0.58
N LYS A 403 -0.17 19.47 -0.48
CA LYS A 403 -1.09 19.56 -1.63
C LYS A 403 -0.61 20.55 -2.69
N LEU A 404 0.12 21.60 -2.28
CA LEU A 404 0.70 22.61 -3.18
C LEU A 404 1.79 22.05 -4.10
N HIS A 405 2.28 20.83 -3.79
CA HIS A 405 3.25 20.10 -4.59
C HIS A 405 2.61 18.86 -5.22
N CYS A 406 1.90 18.08 -4.41
CA CYS A 406 1.38 16.81 -4.85
C CYS A 406 0.28 16.94 -5.91
N ASP A 407 -0.62 17.94 -5.83
CA ASP A 407 -1.69 18.11 -6.83
C ASP A 407 -1.12 18.49 -8.20
N PRO A 408 -0.22 19.50 -8.31
CA PRO A 408 0.50 19.75 -9.56
C PRO A 408 1.26 18.53 -10.10
N ASN A 409 1.96 17.80 -9.22
CA ASN A 409 2.73 16.61 -9.63
C ASN A 409 1.81 15.44 -10.06
N ALA A 410 0.60 15.33 -9.50
CA ALA A 410 -0.38 14.35 -9.93
C ALA A 410 -0.86 14.67 -11.35
N LEU A 411 -1.22 15.93 -11.62
CA LEU A 411 -1.65 16.37 -12.94
C LEU A 411 -0.54 16.23 -14.00
N SER A 412 0.70 16.55 -13.67
CA SER A 412 1.81 16.41 -14.61
C SER A 412 2.07 14.95 -14.97
N THR A 413 2.13 14.07 -13.97
CA THR A 413 2.33 12.63 -14.23
C THR A 413 1.12 11.96 -14.86
N PHE A 414 -0.08 12.46 -14.63
CA PHE A 414 -1.27 12.01 -15.35
C PHE A 414 -1.22 12.43 -16.81
N ARG A 415 -0.89 13.69 -17.09
CA ARG A 415 -0.74 14.19 -18.46
C ARG A 415 0.33 13.41 -19.24
N GLU A 416 1.44 13.09 -18.58
CA GLU A 416 2.51 12.25 -19.14
C GLU A 416 1.95 10.88 -19.56
N TYR A 417 1.11 10.28 -18.71
CA TYR A 417 0.44 9.03 -19.03
C TYR A 417 -0.49 9.15 -20.26
N LEU A 418 -1.34 10.18 -20.27
CA LEU A 418 -2.34 10.40 -21.33
C LEU A 418 -1.70 10.62 -22.72
N ARG A 419 -0.57 11.33 -22.73
CA ARG A 419 0.17 11.61 -23.96
C ARG A 419 0.85 10.36 -24.51
N ASN A 420 1.52 9.59 -23.64
CA ASN A 420 2.48 8.59 -24.08
C ASN A 420 1.90 7.15 -24.11
N PHE A 421 0.84 6.85 -23.34
CA PHE A 421 0.40 5.47 -23.11
C PHE A 421 -1.12 5.25 -23.23
N ALA A 422 -1.93 6.28 -22.97
CA ALA A 422 -3.38 6.11 -22.91
C ALA A 422 -4.04 5.84 -24.27
N THR A 423 -5.13 5.09 -24.24
CA THR A 423 -6.06 4.99 -25.37
C THR A 423 -6.77 6.32 -25.61
N GLU A 424 -7.35 6.50 -26.79
CA GLU A 424 -8.10 7.73 -27.14
C GLU A 424 -9.24 8.02 -26.16
N GLN A 425 -10.03 7.01 -25.80
CA GLN A 425 -11.11 7.14 -24.83
C GLN A 425 -10.63 7.62 -23.45
N THR A 426 -9.49 7.07 -23.00
CA THR A 426 -8.90 7.47 -21.72
C THR A 426 -8.33 8.88 -21.79
N ARG A 427 -7.76 9.27 -22.94
CA ARG A 427 -7.26 10.63 -23.20
C ARG A 427 -8.39 11.66 -23.13
N GLU A 428 -9.53 11.41 -23.76
CA GLU A 428 -10.67 12.34 -23.71
C GLU A 428 -11.16 12.59 -22.27
N VAL A 429 -11.36 11.54 -21.49
CA VAL A 429 -11.78 11.65 -20.08
C VAL A 429 -10.71 12.37 -19.25
N GLY A 430 -9.45 12.00 -19.45
CA GLY A 430 -8.33 12.57 -18.71
C GLY A 430 -8.10 14.05 -19.00
N ASP A 431 -8.20 14.46 -20.27
CA ASP A 431 -8.00 15.85 -20.69
C ASP A 431 -9.09 16.75 -20.13
N LYS A 432 -10.34 16.28 -20.13
CA LYS A 432 -11.45 16.96 -19.47
C LYS A 432 -11.18 17.12 -17.97
N LEU A 433 -10.80 16.04 -17.28
CA LEU A 433 -10.51 16.08 -15.85
C LEU A 433 -9.35 17.04 -15.51
N ILE A 434 -8.27 17.04 -16.28
CA ILE A 434 -7.14 17.95 -16.07
C ILE A 434 -7.61 19.40 -16.19
N ALA A 435 -8.38 19.73 -17.23
CA ALA A 435 -8.88 21.09 -17.45
C ALA A 435 -9.80 21.54 -16.31
N GLU A 436 -10.75 20.70 -15.90
CA GLU A 436 -11.67 20.97 -14.79
C GLU A 436 -10.92 21.12 -13.45
N THR A 437 -9.93 20.27 -13.20
CA THR A 437 -9.12 20.33 -11.97
C THR A 437 -8.34 21.63 -11.92
N ILE A 438 -7.62 22.01 -12.99
CA ILE A 438 -6.86 23.27 -13.04
C ILE A 438 -7.77 24.48 -12.88
N ALA A 439 -8.94 24.47 -13.51
CA ALA A 439 -9.93 25.55 -13.37
C ALA A 439 -10.41 25.72 -11.92
N GLY A 440 -10.51 24.63 -11.16
CA GLY A 440 -10.86 24.63 -9.73
C GLY A 440 -9.71 24.98 -8.78
N MET A 441 -8.46 25.01 -9.26
CA MET A 441 -7.30 25.39 -8.45
C MET A 441 -7.13 26.92 -8.36
N SER A 442 -6.42 27.39 -7.33
CA SER A 442 -6.10 28.81 -7.15
C SER A 442 -4.66 29.02 -6.68
N GLY A 443 -4.18 30.27 -6.79
CA GLY A 443 -2.86 30.69 -6.30
C GLY A 443 -1.67 29.89 -6.87
N ILE A 444 -0.70 29.62 -6.00
CA ILE A 444 0.56 28.93 -6.36
C ILE A 444 0.31 27.53 -6.90
N ALA A 445 -0.69 26.81 -6.37
CA ALA A 445 -0.99 25.46 -6.80
C ALA A 445 -1.42 25.42 -8.28
N ARG A 446 -2.30 26.35 -8.69
CA ARG A 446 -2.72 26.48 -10.10
C ARG A 446 -1.56 26.83 -11.02
N GLN A 447 -0.76 27.83 -10.65
CA GLN A 447 0.40 28.26 -11.45
C GLN A 447 1.40 27.12 -11.66
N ARG A 448 1.65 26.32 -10.61
CA ARG A 448 2.51 25.13 -10.71
C ARG A 448 1.88 24.06 -11.62
N ALA A 449 0.59 23.77 -11.45
CA ALA A 449 -0.10 22.79 -12.27
C ALA A 449 -0.06 23.15 -13.76
N GLU A 450 -0.46 24.37 -14.12
CA GLU A 450 -0.39 24.89 -15.51
C GLU A 450 1.03 24.80 -16.07
N LYS A 451 2.03 25.25 -15.30
CA LYS A 451 3.43 25.20 -15.72
C LYS A 451 3.91 23.77 -15.96
N LEU A 452 3.58 22.83 -15.08
CA LEU A 452 4.04 21.45 -15.21
C LEU A 452 3.33 20.74 -16.36
N VAL A 453 2.01 20.89 -16.49
CA VAL A 453 1.21 20.30 -17.59
C VAL A 453 1.69 20.84 -18.94
N ASN A 454 1.89 22.16 -19.09
CA ASN A 454 2.40 22.74 -20.33
C ASN A 454 3.78 22.19 -20.72
N ARG A 455 4.67 21.93 -19.75
CA ARG A 455 5.97 21.32 -20.04
C ARG A 455 5.83 19.88 -20.56
N VAL A 456 4.83 19.13 -20.08
CA VAL A 456 4.51 17.81 -20.63
C VAL A 456 3.96 17.93 -22.05
N ASP A 457 3.10 18.92 -22.32
CA ASP A 457 2.57 19.19 -23.66
C ASP A 457 3.66 19.58 -24.67
N GLU A 458 4.69 20.29 -24.21
CA GLU A 458 5.92 20.58 -24.97
C GLU A 458 6.82 19.36 -25.18
N GLY A 459 6.43 18.18 -24.67
CA GLY A 459 7.11 16.90 -24.86
C GLY A 459 8.13 16.54 -23.80
N ARG A 460 8.12 17.19 -22.62
CA ARG A 460 9.00 16.82 -21.51
C ARG A 460 8.34 15.80 -20.60
N ASP A 461 8.97 14.65 -20.42
CA ASP A 461 8.59 13.68 -19.41
C ASP A 461 9.25 14.00 -18.04
N ASP A 462 8.74 13.40 -16.95
CA ASP A 462 9.30 13.50 -15.59
C ASP A 462 9.43 14.93 -15.01
N VAL A 463 8.40 15.75 -15.18
CA VAL A 463 8.36 17.10 -14.61
C VAL A 463 7.61 17.14 -13.27
N TYR A 464 8.28 17.67 -12.24
CA TYR A 464 7.76 17.74 -10.86
C TYR A 464 8.28 18.97 -10.09
N CYS A 465 7.69 19.22 -8.92
CA CYS A 465 7.99 20.34 -7.99
C CYS A 465 8.00 19.97 -6.49
#